data_AF-A0A7C4VJG3-F1
#
_entry.id   AF-A0A7C4VJG3-F1
#
_cell.length_a   1.000
_cell.length_b   1.000
_cell.length_c   1.000
_cell.angle_alpha   90.00
_cell.angle_beta   90.00
_cell.angle_gamma   90.00
#
_symmetry.space_group_name_H-M   'P 1'
#
loop_
_entity.id
_entity.type
_entity.pdbx_description
1 polymer ?
#
loop_
_entity_poly.entity_id
_entity_poly.type
_entity_poly.pdbx_seq_one_letter_code
_entity_poly.pdbx_strand_id
1 'polypeptide(L)'
;MNWVSFAEWVAKDHRPAVTRDIVNYSRKYAHCLLKKDLSEIRDLRPTLRVNVVKALSSLARYLGVYQEYKRLVKDYGLTWKGKSVDDLVIDRLVKVKDPDEIFQWIKEVKQKRPDISVFMDYIAITGLRLDEAVQSYNMIIQLHREGKLSAYYNEANECLEHFRFKEVFIRKSKKAFISFVPKDLIAKIVDEKPLTSKHSVQQFVKKRGLKIRFADIREAHASFLTKHLTPAEIDFLHGRVSTNIFMANYFNPKLISDLKERIFKAIAEIQAKISL
;
A
#
# COMPACT_ATOMS: atom_id res chain seq x y z
N MET A 1 5.42 30.22 19.08
CA MET A 1 5.29 28.74 19.04
C MET A 1 6.59 28.14 18.52
N ASN A 2 7.22 27.22 19.26
CA ASN A 2 8.46 26.58 18.82
C ASN A 2 8.15 25.38 17.92
N TRP A 3 8.23 25.58 16.61
CA TRP A 3 7.93 24.55 15.62
C TRP A 3 9.02 23.48 15.46
N VAL A 4 10.26 23.77 15.87
CA VAL A 4 11.37 22.80 15.82
C VAL A 4 11.14 21.73 16.88
N SER A 5 10.86 22.15 18.12
CA SER A 5 10.54 21.23 19.21
C SER A 5 9.26 20.41 18.93
N PHE A 6 8.25 21.02 18.30
CA PHE A 6 7.08 20.27 17.85
C PHE A 6 7.43 19.22 16.78
N ALA A 7 8.28 19.55 15.82
CA ALA A 7 8.71 18.60 14.78
C ALA A 7 9.49 17.41 15.38
N GLU A 8 10.39 17.67 16.33
CA GLU A 8 11.10 16.62 17.08
C GLU A 8 10.13 15.74 17.88
N TRP A 9 9.13 16.33 18.53
CA TRP A 9 8.10 15.60 19.25
C TRP A 9 7.30 14.67 18.33
N VAL A 10 6.88 15.15 17.16
CA VAL A 10 6.15 14.33 16.16
C VAL A 10 7.04 13.21 15.60
N ALA A 11 8.33 13.48 15.39
CA ALA A 11 9.28 12.54 14.79
C ALA A 11 9.53 11.28 15.63
N LYS A 12 9.26 11.32 16.95
CA LYS A 12 9.38 10.15 17.84
C LYS A 12 8.57 8.94 17.36
N ASP A 13 7.40 9.20 16.78
CA ASP A 13 6.43 8.15 16.41
C ASP A 13 6.16 8.05 14.90
N HIS A 14 6.75 8.94 14.10
CA HIS A 14 6.39 9.11 12.68
C HIS A 14 7.63 9.13 11.78
N ARG A 15 7.46 8.58 10.56
CA ARG A 15 8.48 8.67 9.51
C ARG A 15 8.68 10.12 9.06
N PRO A 16 9.88 10.51 8.58
CA PRO A 16 10.20 11.89 8.20
C PRO A 16 9.17 12.55 7.27
N ALA A 17 8.68 11.82 6.26
CA ALA A 17 7.66 12.35 5.35
C ALA A 17 6.33 12.67 6.06
N VAL A 18 5.90 11.82 6.99
CA VAL A 18 4.67 12.01 7.76
C VAL A 18 4.83 13.13 8.77
N THR A 19 6.00 13.20 9.44
CA THR A 19 6.37 14.31 10.33
C THR A 19 6.27 15.63 9.60
N ARG A 20 6.86 15.73 8.40
CA ARG A 20 6.80 16.94 7.57
C ARG A 20 5.36 17.33 7.25
N ASP A 21 4.51 16.38 6.84
CA ASP A 21 3.12 16.67 6.50
C ASP A 21 2.33 17.16 7.73
N ILE A 22 2.48 16.49 8.88
CA ILE A 22 1.85 16.89 10.15
C ILE A 22 2.29 18.30 10.53
N VAL A 23 3.59 18.60 10.50
CA VAL A 23 4.13 19.92 10.87
C VAL A 23 3.63 21.00 9.92
N ASN A 24 3.64 20.75 8.61
CA ASN A 24 3.17 21.70 7.61
C ASN A 24 1.69 22.03 7.78
N TYR A 25 0.82 21.02 7.93
CA TYR A 25 -0.61 21.25 8.16
C TYR A 25 -0.86 21.91 9.52
N SER A 26 -0.17 21.47 10.57
CA SER A 26 -0.29 22.07 11.91
C SER A 26 0.09 23.54 11.88
N ARG A 27 1.19 23.89 11.20
CA ARG A 27 1.64 25.28 11.04
C ARG A 27 0.64 26.10 10.23
N LYS A 28 0.17 25.57 9.10
CA LYS A 28 -0.76 26.28 8.22
C LYS A 28 -2.10 26.60 8.89
N TYR A 29 -2.63 25.70 9.71
CA TYR A 29 -3.96 25.83 10.32
C TYR A 29 -3.90 26.07 11.84
N ALA A 30 -2.75 26.46 12.37
CA ALA A 30 -2.57 26.70 13.81
C ALA A 30 -3.54 27.75 14.34
N HIS A 31 -3.83 28.78 13.54
CA HIS A 31 -4.74 29.87 13.91
C HIS A 31 -6.16 29.37 14.17
N CYS A 32 -6.63 28.36 13.45
CA CYS A 32 -7.95 27.78 13.67
C CYS A 32 -8.07 27.19 15.09
N LEU A 33 -7.03 26.47 15.52
CA LEU A 33 -6.96 25.90 16.86
C LEU A 33 -6.85 27.00 17.93
N LEU A 34 -5.94 27.96 17.74
CA LEU A 34 -5.65 29.00 18.73
C LEU A 34 -6.81 29.99 18.91
N LYS A 35 -7.54 30.30 17.83
CA LYS A 35 -8.73 31.17 17.86
C LYS A 35 -10.01 30.43 18.24
N LYS A 36 -9.95 29.11 18.40
CA LYS A 36 -11.10 28.24 18.70
C LYS A 36 -12.19 28.30 17.63
N ASP A 37 -11.78 28.49 16.38
CA ASP A 37 -12.66 28.56 15.21
C ASP A 37 -12.19 27.58 14.14
N LEU A 38 -12.98 26.53 13.92
CA LEU A 38 -12.69 25.49 12.92
C LEU A 38 -13.53 25.64 11.65
N SER A 39 -14.18 26.79 11.43
CA SER A 39 -15.02 27.05 10.24
C SER A 39 -14.23 26.83 8.94
N GLU A 40 -13.02 27.40 8.86
CA GLU A 40 -12.14 27.23 7.69
C GLU A 40 -11.87 25.74 7.41
N ILE A 41 -11.70 24.92 8.46
CA ILE A 41 -11.41 23.50 8.35
C ILE A 41 -12.65 22.73 7.89
N ARG A 42 -13.83 23.06 8.45
CA ARG A 42 -15.12 22.47 8.06
C ARG A 42 -15.35 22.60 6.56
N ASP A 43 -14.96 23.72 5.98
CA ASP A 43 -15.22 24.03 4.58
C ASP A 43 -14.12 23.50 3.63
N LEU A 44 -13.05 22.89 4.16
CA LEU A 44 -12.05 22.19 3.35
C LEU A 44 -12.63 20.96 2.66
N ARG A 45 -12.04 20.61 1.51
CA ARG A 45 -12.32 19.35 0.81
C ARG A 45 -12.17 18.16 1.77
N PRO A 46 -13.07 17.15 1.76
CA PRO A 46 -13.08 16.07 2.75
C PRO A 46 -11.72 15.35 2.94
N THR A 47 -11.00 15.11 1.85
CA THR A 47 -9.68 14.44 1.87
C THR A 47 -8.61 15.29 2.56
N LEU A 48 -8.61 16.60 2.36
CA LEU A 48 -7.69 17.53 3.01
C LEU A 48 -8.09 17.76 4.46
N ARG A 49 -9.40 17.91 4.72
CA ARG A 49 -10.00 18.12 6.04
C ARG A 49 -9.52 17.08 7.05
N VAL A 50 -9.61 15.80 6.72
CA VAL A 50 -9.17 14.70 7.60
C VAL A 50 -7.68 14.81 7.96
N ASN A 51 -6.83 15.20 7.01
CA ASN A 51 -5.39 15.38 7.26
C ASN A 51 -5.11 16.56 8.19
N VAL A 52 -5.80 17.69 7.97
CA VAL A 52 -5.67 18.89 8.80
C VAL A 52 -6.15 18.62 10.22
N VAL A 53 -7.32 17.99 10.37
CA VAL A 53 -7.88 17.58 11.67
C VAL A 53 -6.93 16.63 12.41
N LYS A 54 -6.28 15.68 11.74
CA LYS A 54 -5.26 14.83 12.36
C LYS A 54 -4.00 15.61 12.77
N ALA A 55 -3.53 16.52 11.93
CA ALA A 55 -2.36 17.35 12.23
C ALA A 55 -2.61 18.25 13.46
N LEU A 56 -3.77 18.93 13.52
CA LEU A 56 -4.16 19.73 14.67
C LEU A 56 -4.38 18.90 15.93
N SER A 57 -4.75 17.62 15.82
CA SER A 57 -4.73 16.72 16.97
C SER A 57 -3.35 16.56 17.57
N SER A 58 -2.32 16.41 16.74
CA SER A 58 -0.94 16.30 17.21
C SER A 58 -0.50 17.62 17.87
N LEU A 59 -0.83 18.76 17.24
CA LEU A 59 -0.52 20.07 17.79
C LEU A 59 -1.23 20.31 19.14
N ALA A 60 -2.52 19.99 19.24
CA ALA A 60 -3.29 20.16 20.47
C ALA A 60 -2.76 19.28 21.61
N ARG A 61 -2.26 18.07 21.32
CA ARG A 61 -1.60 17.22 22.32
C ARG A 61 -0.28 17.82 22.80
N TYR A 62 0.53 18.31 21.87
CA TYR A 62 1.80 18.97 22.18
C TYR A 62 1.60 20.23 23.04
N LEU A 63 0.56 21.01 22.76
CA LEU A 63 0.22 22.24 23.50
C LEU A 63 -0.56 21.99 24.80
N GLY A 64 -0.96 20.75 25.10
CA GLY A 64 -1.77 20.43 26.30
C GLY A 64 -3.26 20.80 26.20
N VAL A 65 -3.76 21.22 25.04
CA VAL A 65 -5.15 21.68 24.83
C VAL A 65 -6.05 20.62 24.17
N TYR A 66 -5.66 19.35 24.25
CA TYR A 66 -6.33 18.27 23.52
C TYR A 66 -7.81 18.08 23.88
N GLN A 67 -8.21 18.30 25.13
CA GLN A 67 -9.62 18.18 25.55
C GLN A 67 -10.49 19.26 24.91
N GLU A 68 -10.02 20.50 24.92
CA GLU A 68 -10.70 21.61 24.25
C GLU A 68 -10.79 21.37 22.75
N TYR A 69 -9.70 20.89 22.13
CA TYR A 69 -9.70 20.56 20.73
C TYR A 69 -10.74 19.48 20.36
N LYS A 70 -10.89 18.43 21.17
CA LYS A 70 -11.93 17.41 20.94
C LYS A 70 -13.33 18.00 21.00
N ARG A 71 -13.58 18.94 21.92
CA ARG A 71 -14.88 19.64 22.01
C ARG A 71 -15.12 20.44 20.73
N LEU A 72 -14.16 21.24 20.30
CA LEU A 72 -14.26 22.03 19.05
C LEU A 72 -14.53 21.13 17.83
N VAL A 73 -13.83 20.00 17.69
CA VAL A 73 -14.09 19.07 16.58
C VAL A 73 -15.53 18.56 16.59
N LYS A 74 -16.09 18.26 17.76
CA LYS A 74 -17.49 17.84 17.91
C LYS A 74 -18.46 18.97 17.56
N ASP A 75 -18.23 20.17 18.10
CA ASP A 75 -19.12 21.33 17.94
C ASP A 75 -19.24 21.75 16.47
N TYR A 76 -18.16 21.59 15.69
CA TYR A 76 -18.12 21.89 14.26
C TYR A 76 -18.53 20.69 13.37
N GLY A 77 -18.97 19.57 13.94
CA GLY A 77 -19.37 18.38 13.18
C GLY A 77 -18.24 17.71 12.40
N LEU A 78 -16.98 17.91 12.82
CA LEU A 78 -15.81 17.38 12.16
C LEU A 78 -15.52 15.94 12.59
N THR A 79 -14.96 15.13 11.68
CA THR A 79 -14.53 13.77 12.01
C THR A 79 -13.13 13.46 11.50
N TRP A 80 -12.46 12.56 12.20
CA TRP A 80 -11.16 11.97 11.84
C TRP A 80 -11.31 10.77 10.89
N LYS A 81 -12.55 10.29 10.69
CA LYS A 81 -12.85 9.09 9.91
C LYS A 81 -12.87 9.43 8.44
N GLY A 82 -12.34 8.53 7.62
CA GLY A 82 -12.44 8.63 6.16
C GLY A 82 -13.85 8.25 5.69
N LYS A 83 -13.95 7.86 4.41
CA LYS A 83 -15.16 7.26 3.84
C LYS A 83 -15.66 6.10 4.70
N SER A 84 -16.98 5.94 4.79
CA SER A 84 -17.60 4.80 5.47
C SER A 84 -17.32 3.49 4.72
N VAL A 85 -17.57 2.34 5.36
CA VAL A 85 -17.44 1.04 4.69
C VAL A 85 -18.40 0.96 3.50
N ASP A 86 -19.63 1.46 3.68
CA ASP A 86 -20.66 1.47 2.66
C ASP A 86 -20.25 2.33 1.46
N ASP A 87 -19.71 3.53 1.70
CA ASP A 87 -19.17 4.40 0.64
C ASP A 87 -18.06 3.69 -0.14
N LEU A 88 -17.21 2.92 0.53
CA LEU A 88 -16.12 2.18 -0.12
C LEU A 88 -16.64 1.00 -0.95
N VAL A 89 -17.80 0.42 -0.59
CA VAL A 89 -18.45 -0.63 -1.39
C VAL A 89 -19.15 0.00 -2.59
N ILE A 90 -19.91 1.07 -2.39
CA ILE A 90 -20.59 1.82 -3.46
C ILE A 90 -19.56 2.33 -4.47
N ASP A 91 -18.47 2.95 -4.02
CA ASP A 91 -17.38 3.39 -4.89
C ASP A 91 -16.87 2.24 -5.78
N ARG A 92 -16.70 1.04 -5.23
CA ARG A 92 -16.21 -0.13 -5.98
C ARG A 92 -17.22 -0.61 -7.02
N LEU A 93 -18.50 -0.68 -6.65
CA LEU A 93 -19.59 -1.09 -7.54
C LEU A 93 -19.77 -0.11 -8.71
N VAL A 94 -19.61 1.19 -8.48
CA VAL A 94 -19.77 2.23 -9.52
C VAL A 94 -18.52 2.41 -10.37
N LYS A 95 -17.33 2.15 -9.81
CA LYS A 95 -16.05 2.36 -10.48
C LYS A 95 -15.80 1.34 -11.60
N VAL A 96 -16.13 0.07 -11.38
CA VAL A 96 -15.84 -1.01 -12.34
C VAL A 96 -16.97 -1.07 -13.36
N LYS A 97 -16.71 -0.58 -14.57
CA LYS A 97 -17.64 -0.71 -15.71
C LYS A 97 -17.38 -1.97 -16.53
N ASP A 98 -16.12 -2.38 -16.59
CA ASP A 98 -15.64 -3.57 -17.28
C ASP A 98 -14.71 -4.35 -16.33
N PRO A 99 -15.00 -5.62 -16.01
CA PRO A 99 -14.14 -6.47 -15.19
C PRO A 99 -12.70 -6.60 -15.70
N ASP A 100 -12.48 -6.43 -17.00
CA ASP A 100 -11.18 -6.57 -17.64
C ASP A 100 -10.40 -5.25 -17.80
N GLU A 101 -10.98 -4.12 -17.41
CA GLU A 101 -10.41 -2.78 -17.61
C GLU A 101 -9.00 -2.64 -17.02
N ILE A 102 -8.77 -3.27 -15.86
CA ILE A 102 -7.47 -3.24 -15.20
C ILE A 102 -6.42 -4.08 -15.92
N PHE A 103 -6.81 -5.24 -16.47
CA PHE A 103 -5.89 -6.08 -17.23
C PHE A 103 -5.53 -5.42 -18.56
N GLN A 104 -6.51 -4.79 -19.23
CA GLN A 104 -6.26 -3.97 -20.41
C GLN A 104 -5.32 -2.80 -20.10
N TRP A 105 -5.53 -2.12 -18.98
CA TRP A 105 -4.61 -1.08 -18.52
C TRP A 105 -3.19 -1.61 -18.28
N ILE A 106 -3.03 -2.80 -17.70
CA ILE A 106 -1.71 -3.44 -17.54
C ILE A 106 -1.07 -3.67 -18.92
N LYS A 107 -1.80 -4.24 -19.88
CA LYS A 107 -1.31 -4.45 -21.26
C LYS A 107 -0.88 -3.14 -21.92
N GLU A 108 -1.69 -2.09 -21.78
CA GLU A 108 -1.38 -0.77 -22.34
C GLU A 108 -0.11 -0.17 -21.72
N VAL A 109 0.09 -0.33 -20.41
CA VAL A 109 1.33 0.08 -19.75
C VAL A 109 2.52 -0.71 -20.31
N LYS A 110 2.41 -2.03 -20.46
CA LYS A 110 3.47 -2.89 -21.02
C LYS A 110 3.83 -2.50 -22.46
N GLN A 111 2.83 -2.21 -23.30
CA GLN A 111 3.04 -1.75 -24.67
C GLN A 111 3.72 -0.37 -24.74
N LYS A 112 3.25 0.59 -23.92
CA LYS A 112 3.80 1.96 -23.93
C LYS A 112 5.16 2.07 -23.21
N ARG A 113 5.45 1.15 -22.29
CA ARG A 113 6.68 1.07 -21.49
C ARG A 113 7.16 -0.38 -21.37
N PRO A 114 7.74 -0.94 -22.45
CA PRO A 114 8.28 -2.30 -22.43
C PRO A 114 9.36 -2.51 -21.36
N ASP A 115 10.10 -1.44 -21.03
CA ASP A 115 11.16 -1.42 -20.01
C ASP A 115 10.70 -1.68 -18.57
N ILE A 116 9.39 -1.63 -18.31
CA ILE A 116 8.82 -2.04 -17.01
C ILE A 116 7.86 -3.23 -17.15
N SER A 117 7.86 -3.91 -18.30
CA SER A 117 6.92 -4.99 -18.58
C SER A 117 7.03 -6.13 -17.56
N VAL A 118 8.25 -6.57 -17.25
CA VAL A 118 8.52 -7.62 -16.25
C VAL A 118 8.05 -7.18 -14.85
N PHE A 119 8.24 -5.90 -14.50
CA PHE A 119 7.71 -5.35 -13.25
C PHE A 119 6.18 -5.35 -13.21
N MET A 120 5.52 -5.08 -14.34
CA MET A 120 4.06 -5.12 -14.44
C MET A 120 3.52 -6.54 -14.23
N ASP A 121 4.19 -7.55 -14.78
CA ASP A 121 3.85 -8.96 -14.53
C ASP A 121 4.04 -9.30 -13.04
N TYR A 122 5.17 -8.88 -12.47
CA TYR A 122 5.49 -9.09 -11.07
C TYR A 122 4.47 -8.48 -10.10
N ILE A 123 4.10 -7.21 -10.26
CA ILE A 123 3.12 -6.57 -9.37
C ILE A 123 1.71 -7.14 -9.57
N ALA A 124 1.37 -7.58 -10.78
CA ALA A 124 0.07 -8.17 -11.08
C ALA A 124 -0.14 -9.50 -10.36
N ILE A 125 0.88 -10.37 -10.31
CA ILE A 125 0.76 -11.71 -9.70
C ILE A 125 1.03 -11.73 -8.19
N THR A 126 1.72 -10.73 -7.65
CA THR A 126 1.99 -10.66 -6.20
C THR A 126 0.94 -9.84 -5.45
N GLY A 127 0.27 -8.92 -6.15
CA GLY A 127 -0.68 -7.99 -5.56
C GLY A 127 -0.06 -7.08 -4.50
N LEU A 128 1.27 -6.95 -4.42
CA LEU A 128 1.95 -6.07 -3.45
C LEU A 128 1.54 -4.60 -3.64
N ARG A 129 1.59 -3.80 -2.56
CA ARG A 129 1.41 -2.35 -2.73
C ARG A 129 2.59 -1.83 -3.55
N LEU A 130 2.37 -0.83 -4.40
CA LEU A 130 3.41 -0.32 -5.31
C LEU A 130 4.78 -0.08 -4.64
N ASP A 131 4.78 0.52 -3.45
CA ASP A 131 6.01 0.77 -2.68
C ASP A 131 6.72 -0.53 -2.25
N GLU A 132 5.95 -1.52 -1.79
CA GLU A 132 6.43 -2.85 -1.39
C GLU A 132 6.90 -3.65 -2.62
N ALA A 133 6.18 -3.55 -3.75
CA ALA A 133 6.52 -4.20 -5.01
C ALA A 133 7.85 -3.68 -5.57
N VAL A 134 8.04 -2.35 -5.60
CA VAL A 134 9.32 -1.75 -6.06
C VAL A 134 10.48 -2.18 -5.15
N GLN A 135 10.28 -2.17 -3.84
CA GLN A 135 11.31 -2.61 -2.88
C GLN A 135 11.66 -4.08 -3.07
N SER A 136 10.67 -4.96 -3.19
CA SER A 136 10.88 -6.39 -3.42
C SER A 136 11.58 -6.67 -4.76
N TYR A 137 11.10 -6.06 -5.85
CA TYR A 137 11.67 -6.21 -7.18
C TYR A 137 13.16 -5.82 -7.22
N ASN A 138 13.50 -4.67 -6.64
CA ASN A 138 14.89 -4.24 -6.54
C ASN A 138 15.74 -5.15 -5.66
N MET A 139 15.14 -5.69 -4.59
CA MET A 139 15.85 -6.58 -3.67
C MET A 139 16.17 -7.94 -4.33
N ILE A 140 15.30 -8.45 -5.21
CA ILE A 140 15.59 -9.63 -6.04
C ILE A 140 16.85 -9.38 -6.88
N ILE A 141 16.88 -8.28 -7.62
CA ILE A 141 18.01 -7.90 -8.48
C ILE A 141 19.30 -7.73 -7.66
N GLN A 142 19.21 -7.00 -6.54
CA GLN A 142 20.36 -6.74 -5.69
C GLN A 142 20.93 -8.04 -5.10
N LEU A 143 20.09 -8.85 -4.46
CA LEU A 143 20.55 -10.08 -3.81
C LEU A 143 21.07 -11.11 -4.81
N HIS A 144 20.52 -11.14 -6.02
CA HIS A 144 21.08 -11.97 -7.09
C HIS A 144 22.50 -11.55 -7.45
N ARG A 145 22.75 -10.25 -7.66
CA ARG A 145 24.10 -9.72 -7.94
C ARG A 145 25.10 -10.01 -6.81
N GLU A 146 24.62 -10.08 -5.58
CA GLU A 146 25.42 -10.42 -4.41
C GLU A 146 25.57 -11.94 -4.18
N GLY A 147 24.97 -12.80 -5.02
CA GLY A 147 24.97 -14.25 -4.83
C GLY A 147 24.16 -14.74 -3.62
N LYS A 148 23.24 -13.92 -3.11
CA LYS A 148 22.47 -14.12 -1.86
C LYS A 148 20.96 -14.22 -2.10
N LEU A 149 20.51 -14.45 -3.33
CA LEU A 149 19.08 -14.51 -3.64
C LEU A 149 18.34 -15.57 -2.81
N SER A 150 18.97 -16.70 -2.50
CA SER A 150 18.42 -17.77 -1.65
C SER A 150 18.08 -17.33 -0.22
N ALA A 151 18.67 -16.23 0.27
CA ALA A 151 18.31 -15.63 1.56
C ALA A 151 16.92 -14.96 1.54
N TYR A 152 16.35 -14.75 0.34
CA TYR A 152 15.07 -14.07 0.15
C TYR A 152 14.05 -14.89 -0.64
N TYR A 153 14.49 -15.57 -1.70
CA TYR A 153 13.66 -16.42 -2.54
C TYR A 153 13.90 -17.88 -2.19
N ASN A 154 12.86 -18.55 -1.69
CA ASN A 154 12.87 -19.97 -1.43
C ASN A 154 12.45 -20.72 -2.70
N GLU A 155 13.42 -21.30 -3.40
CA GLU A 155 13.18 -21.98 -4.68
C GLU A 155 12.31 -23.24 -4.57
N ALA A 156 12.35 -23.96 -3.44
CA ALA A 156 11.52 -25.16 -3.26
C ALA A 156 10.02 -24.78 -3.21
N ASN A 157 9.73 -23.68 -2.52
CA ASN A 157 8.37 -23.18 -2.34
C ASN A 157 7.96 -22.13 -3.37
N GLU A 158 8.87 -21.71 -4.25
CA GLU A 158 8.69 -20.59 -5.20
C GLU A 158 8.09 -19.36 -4.53
N CYS A 159 8.73 -18.95 -3.44
CA CYS A 159 8.19 -17.98 -2.51
C CYS A 159 9.23 -16.96 -2.07
N LEU A 160 8.90 -15.68 -2.18
CA LEU A 160 9.65 -14.58 -1.59
C LEU A 160 9.28 -14.46 -0.10
N GLU A 161 10.29 -14.52 0.78
CA GLU A 161 10.13 -14.51 2.23
C GLU A 161 10.36 -13.10 2.81
N HIS A 162 9.43 -12.17 2.54
CA HIS A 162 9.48 -10.77 2.99
C HIS A 162 9.67 -10.62 4.50
N PHE A 163 9.16 -11.57 5.29
CA PHE A 163 9.30 -11.58 6.74
C PHE A 163 10.76 -11.67 7.23
N ARG A 164 11.72 -12.07 6.38
CA ARG A 164 13.16 -12.02 6.70
C ARG A 164 13.73 -10.60 6.69
N PHE A 165 13.07 -9.68 5.97
CA PHE A 165 13.48 -8.28 5.80
C PHE A 165 12.48 -7.36 6.49
N LYS A 166 12.30 -7.54 7.81
CA LYS A 166 11.24 -6.90 8.61
C LYS A 166 11.23 -5.37 8.51
N GLU A 167 12.40 -4.74 8.51
CA GLU A 167 12.52 -3.27 8.41
C GLU A 167 11.91 -2.68 7.14
N VAL A 168 11.90 -3.49 6.07
CA VAL A 168 11.39 -3.13 4.75
C VAL A 168 9.89 -3.44 4.67
N PHE A 169 9.50 -4.68 4.97
CA PHE A 169 8.15 -5.19 4.66
C PHE A 169 7.19 -5.27 5.84
N ILE A 170 7.68 -5.27 7.08
CA ILE A 170 6.86 -5.42 8.30
C ILE A 170 6.86 -4.10 9.08
N ARG A 171 6.11 -3.13 8.55
CA ARG A 171 5.92 -1.81 9.19
C ARG A 171 4.72 -1.84 10.14
N LYS A 172 4.66 -0.84 11.04
CA LYS A 172 3.59 -0.68 12.05
C LYS A 172 2.17 -0.87 11.48
N SER A 173 1.88 -0.26 10.33
CA SER A 173 0.53 -0.26 9.71
C SER A 173 0.45 -0.98 8.36
N LYS A 174 1.58 -1.45 7.82
CA LYS A 174 1.67 -2.06 6.49
C LYS A 174 2.61 -3.24 6.56
N LYS A 175 2.08 -4.43 6.29
CA LYS A 175 2.79 -5.70 6.36
C LYS A 175 2.69 -6.40 5.00
N ALA A 176 3.76 -7.09 4.62
CA ALA A 176 3.81 -8.09 3.58
C ALA A 176 4.71 -9.22 4.09
N PHE A 177 4.20 -10.45 4.17
CA PHE A 177 4.94 -11.57 4.78
C PHE A 177 5.59 -12.45 3.73
N ILE A 178 4.83 -12.86 2.73
CA ILE A 178 5.31 -13.68 1.63
C ILE A 178 4.67 -13.28 0.30
N SER A 179 5.27 -13.69 -0.80
CA SER A 179 4.63 -13.67 -2.13
C SER A 179 5.10 -14.87 -2.93
N PHE A 180 4.15 -15.62 -3.49
CA PHE A 180 4.46 -16.71 -4.41
C PHE A 180 4.77 -16.14 -5.80
N VAL A 181 5.90 -16.56 -6.37
CA VAL A 181 6.40 -16.04 -7.64
C VAL A 181 7.05 -17.19 -8.39
N PRO A 182 6.60 -17.50 -9.62
CA PRO A 182 7.21 -18.54 -10.45
C PRO A 182 8.71 -18.32 -10.70
N LYS A 183 9.48 -19.41 -10.75
CA LYS A 183 10.94 -19.35 -11.03
C LYS A 183 11.28 -18.64 -12.33
N ASP A 184 10.49 -18.85 -13.38
CA ASP A 184 10.71 -18.23 -14.69
C ASP A 184 10.60 -16.70 -14.61
N LEU A 185 9.69 -16.17 -13.79
CA LEU A 185 9.58 -14.73 -13.58
C LEU A 185 10.75 -14.21 -12.76
N ILE A 186 11.22 -14.94 -11.74
CA ILE A 186 12.43 -14.55 -11.00
C ILE A 186 13.64 -14.48 -11.94
N ALA A 187 13.80 -15.48 -12.82
CA ALA A 187 14.88 -15.49 -13.82
C ALA A 187 14.84 -14.27 -14.75
N LYS A 188 13.64 -13.81 -15.15
CA LYS A 188 13.52 -12.56 -15.93
C LYS A 188 13.87 -11.33 -15.10
N ILE A 189 13.44 -11.27 -13.84
CA ILE A 189 13.67 -10.10 -12.98
C ILE A 189 15.15 -9.87 -12.70
N VAL A 190 15.95 -10.92 -12.52
CA VAL A 190 17.37 -10.75 -12.15
C VAL A 190 18.20 -10.06 -13.24
N ASP A 191 17.79 -10.19 -14.50
CA ASP A 191 18.43 -9.54 -15.66
C ASP A 191 17.96 -8.08 -15.87
N GLU A 192 16.97 -7.63 -15.10
CA GLU A 192 16.39 -6.30 -15.24
C GLU A 192 17.17 -5.21 -14.51
N LYS A 193 16.88 -3.96 -14.86
CA LYS A 193 17.42 -2.79 -14.15
C LYS A 193 16.59 -2.48 -12.91
N PRO A 194 17.22 -2.14 -11.77
CA PRO A 194 16.48 -1.67 -10.60
C PRO A 194 15.66 -0.41 -10.92
N LEU A 195 14.47 -0.35 -10.34
CA LEU A 195 13.58 0.80 -10.43
C LEU A 195 13.99 1.86 -9.41
N THR A 196 14.04 3.13 -9.80
CA THR A 196 14.50 4.19 -8.90
C THR A 196 13.60 4.37 -7.67
N SER A 197 12.28 4.43 -7.86
CA SER A 197 11.32 4.58 -6.75
C SER A 197 9.88 4.33 -7.22
N LYS A 198 8.93 4.20 -6.27
CA LYS A 198 7.50 4.22 -6.61
C LYS A 198 7.09 5.48 -7.39
N HIS A 199 7.73 6.63 -7.11
CA HIS A 199 7.42 7.88 -7.80
C HIS A 199 7.88 7.83 -9.25
N SER A 200 9.06 7.29 -9.54
CA SER A 200 9.53 7.15 -10.92
C SER A 200 8.60 6.25 -11.73
N VAL A 201 8.16 5.12 -11.16
CA VAL A 201 7.18 4.22 -11.79
C VAL A 201 5.84 4.94 -12.05
N GLN A 202 5.34 5.72 -11.10
CA GLN A 202 4.15 6.54 -11.30
C GLN A 202 4.32 7.58 -12.42
N GLN A 203 5.48 8.23 -12.48
CA GLN A 203 5.79 9.21 -13.53
C GLN A 203 5.92 8.55 -14.90
N PHE A 204 6.44 7.32 -14.98
CA PHE A 204 6.51 6.56 -16.22
C PHE A 204 5.14 6.37 -16.88
N VAL A 205 4.14 6.04 -16.06
CA VAL A 205 2.74 5.92 -16.49
C VAL A 205 2.16 7.29 -16.85
N LYS A 206 2.28 8.27 -15.96
CA LYS A 206 1.71 9.62 -16.17
C LYS A 206 2.22 10.30 -17.45
N LYS A 207 3.53 10.22 -17.71
CA LYS A 207 4.16 10.82 -18.90
C LYS A 207 3.64 10.24 -20.22
N ARG A 208 2.97 9.09 -20.18
CA ARG A 208 2.33 8.45 -21.33
C ARG A 208 0.82 8.70 -21.41
N GLY A 209 0.32 9.67 -20.65
CA GLY A 209 -1.10 10.05 -20.61
C GLY A 209 -1.99 9.07 -19.84
N LEU A 210 -1.41 8.09 -19.15
CA LEU A 210 -2.15 7.05 -18.46
C LEU A 210 -2.50 7.45 -17.02
N LYS A 211 -3.70 7.06 -16.57
CA LYS A 211 -4.10 7.17 -15.17
C LYS A 211 -3.28 6.19 -14.32
N ILE A 212 -2.95 6.60 -13.09
CA ILE A 212 -2.26 5.72 -12.13
C ILE A 212 -3.27 4.78 -11.50
N ARG A 213 -3.13 3.48 -11.75
CA ARG A 213 -4.06 2.43 -11.27
C ARG A 213 -3.41 1.31 -10.48
N PHE A 214 -2.20 1.50 -9.94
CA PHE A 214 -1.51 0.44 -9.16
C PHE A 214 -2.27 -0.06 -7.93
N ALA A 215 -3.15 0.77 -7.34
CA ALA A 215 -4.03 0.31 -6.27
C ALA A 215 -5.10 -0.68 -6.78
N ASP A 216 -5.58 -0.46 -8.01
CA ASP A 216 -6.59 -1.27 -8.67
C ASP A 216 -6.02 -2.65 -9.05
N ILE A 217 -4.73 -2.75 -9.39
CA ILE A 217 -4.06 -4.04 -9.63
C ILE A 217 -4.21 -4.95 -8.40
N ARG A 218 -3.94 -4.39 -7.22
CA ARG A 218 -4.05 -5.14 -5.97
C ARG A 218 -5.49 -5.53 -5.65
N GLU A 219 -6.44 -4.65 -5.94
CA GLU A 219 -7.87 -4.91 -5.78
C GLU A 219 -8.33 -6.05 -6.71
N ALA A 220 -7.90 -6.01 -7.98
CA ALA A 220 -8.17 -7.03 -8.98
C ALA A 220 -7.55 -8.37 -8.59
N HIS A 221 -6.29 -8.37 -8.17
CA HIS A 221 -5.61 -9.56 -7.68
C HIS A 221 -6.37 -10.18 -6.49
N ALA A 222 -6.72 -9.40 -5.47
CA ALA A 222 -7.49 -9.91 -4.32
C ALA A 222 -8.83 -10.53 -4.78
N SER A 223 -9.51 -9.88 -5.72
CA SER A 223 -10.80 -10.34 -6.25
C SER A 223 -10.63 -11.63 -7.05
N PHE A 224 -9.57 -11.76 -7.85
CA PHE A 224 -9.28 -12.98 -8.62
C PHE A 224 -8.90 -14.17 -7.74
N LEU A 225 -8.16 -13.92 -6.66
CA LEU A 225 -7.79 -14.98 -5.73
C LEU A 225 -9.02 -15.66 -5.08
N THR A 226 -10.18 -14.99 -5.01
CA THR A 226 -11.39 -15.57 -4.41
C THR A 226 -11.90 -16.82 -5.13
N LYS A 227 -11.49 -17.04 -6.39
CA LYS A 227 -11.81 -18.26 -7.15
C LYS A 227 -11.12 -19.52 -6.60
N HIS A 228 -9.97 -19.35 -5.93
CA HIS A 228 -9.10 -20.44 -5.52
C HIS A 228 -8.77 -20.43 -4.02
N LEU A 229 -8.89 -19.27 -3.37
CA LEU A 229 -8.46 -19.06 -1.99
C LEU A 229 -9.59 -18.55 -1.11
N THR A 230 -9.47 -18.89 0.17
CA THR A 230 -10.33 -18.37 1.22
C THR A 230 -9.99 -16.91 1.56
N PRO A 231 -10.92 -16.13 2.13
CA PRO A 231 -10.64 -14.77 2.59
C PRO A 231 -9.46 -14.68 3.56
N ALA A 232 -9.27 -15.68 4.44
CA ALA A 232 -8.15 -15.71 5.38
C ALA A 232 -6.80 -15.82 4.69
N GLU A 233 -6.70 -16.67 3.66
CA GLU A 233 -5.47 -16.81 2.85
C GLU A 233 -5.18 -15.54 2.07
N ILE A 234 -6.20 -14.92 1.47
CA ILE A 234 -6.06 -13.66 0.74
C ILE A 234 -5.60 -12.55 1.70
N ASP A 235 -6.23 -12.43 2.86
CA ASP A 235 -5.85 -11.46 3.90
C ASP A 235 -4.41 -11.68 4.37
N PHE A 236 -3.97 -12.93 4.52
CA PHE A 236 -2.59 -13.26 4.85
C PHE A 236 -1.60 -12.79 3.77
N LEU A 237 -1.83 -13.18 2.51
CA LEU A 237 -0.99 -12.76 1.37
C LEU A 237 -0.96 -11.22 1.24
N HIS A 238 -2.07 -10.58 1.59
CA HIS A 238 -2.21 -9.13 1.54
C HIS A 238 -1.75 -8.44 2.84
N GLY A 239 -1.25 -9.18 3.83
CA GLY A 239 -0.75 -8.64 5.08
C GLY A 239 -1.82 -7.94 5.93
N ARG A 240 -3.08 -8.33 5.79
CA ARG A 240 -4.24 -7.93 6.61
C ARG A 240 -4.40 -8.82 7.86
N VAL A 241 -3.27 -9.21 8.45
CA VAL A 241 -3.23 -10.17 9.57
C VAL A 241 -3.58 -9.50 10.91
N SER A 242 -3.28 -8.21 11.07
CA SER A 242 -3.49 -7.49 12.34
C SER A 242 -4.93 -7.03 12.60
N THR A 243 -5.85 -7.28 11.66
CA THR A 243 -7.24 -6.81 11.76
C THR A 243 -8.19 -7.86 12.34
N ASN A 244 -7.75 -9.11 12.50
CA ASN A 244 -8.58 -10.21 12.96
C ASN A 244 -7.82 -11.07 13.98
N ILE A 245 -8.46 -11.37 15.12
CA ILE A 245 -7.93 -12.24 16.18
C ILE A 245 -7.58 -13.63 15.62
N PHE A 246 -8.40 -14.17 14.72
CA PHE A 246 -8.15 -15.44 14.06
C PHE A 246 -6.81 -15.41 13.31
N MET A 247 -6.60 -14.38 12.49
CA MET A 247 -5.37 -14.22 11.71
C MET A 247 -4.14 -14.04 12.60
N ALA A 248 -4.29 -13.36 13.74
CA ALA A 248 -3.17 -13.08 14.64
C ALA A 248 -2.73 -14.32 15.45
N ASN A 249 -3.66 -15.19 15.84
CA ASN A 249 -3.39 -16.24 16.83
C ASN A 249 -3.52 -17.67 16.31
N TYR A 250 -4.27 -17.90 15.22
CA TYR A 250 -4.66 -19.26 14.80
C TYR A 250 -4.27 -19.59 13.36
N PHE A 251 -4.28 -18.60 12.46
CA PHE A 251 -3.97 -18.84 11.05
C PHE A 251 -2.49 -19.21 10.87
N ASN A 252 -2.21 -20.47 10.52
CA ASN A 252 -0.88 -20.96 10.22
C ASN A 252 -0.81 -21.46 8.77
N PRO A 253 -0.22 -20.68 7.83
CA PRO A 253 -0.16 -21.05 6.42
C PRO A 253 0.69 -22.30 6.17
N LYS A 254 1.60 -22.67 7.08
CA LYS A 254 2.43 -23.87 6.93
C LYS A 254 1.65 -25.19 7.08
N LEU A 255 0.47 -25.13 7.69
CA LEU A 255 -0.42 -26.30 7.83
C LEU A 255 -1.30 -26.51 6.59
N ILE A 256 -1.25 -25.60 5.62
CA ILE A 256 -2.04 -25.64 4.39
C ILE A 256 -1.10 -26.12 3.27
N SER A 257 -1.03 -27.42 3.06
CA SER A 257 -0.09 -28.04 2.13
C SER A 257 -0.33 -27.67 0.66
N ASP A 258 -1.58 -27.36 0.29
CA ASP A 258 -1.99 -27.10 -1.09
C ASP A 258 -2.06 -25.60 -1.46
N LEU A 259 -1.64 -24.72 -0.53
CA LEU A 259 -1.77 -23.27 -0.70
C LEU A 259 -0.99 -22.77 -1.91
N LYS A 260 0.21 -23.31 -2.13
CA LYS A 260 1.05 -22.96 -3.28
C LYS A 260 0.31 -23.28 -4.58
N GLU A 261 -0.18 -24.50 -4.73
CA GLU A 261 -0.85 -25.00 -5.92
C GLU A 261 -2.06 -24.15 -6.28
N ARG A 262 -2.90 -23.82 -5.29
CA ARG A 262 -4.09 -22.98 -5.50
C ARG A 262 -3.74 -21.55 -5.88
N ILE A 263 -2.68 -20.98 -5.31
CA ILE A 263 -2.20 -19.65 -5.69
C ILE A 263 -1.65 -19.67 -7.12
N PHE A 264 -0.88 -20.69 -7.49
CA PHE A 264 -0.31 -20.79 -8.84
C PHE A 264 -1.38 -20.94 -9.93
N LYS A 265 -2.51 -21.59 -9.63
CA LYS A 265 -3.69 -21.58 -10.53
C LYS A 265 -4.21 -20.15 -10.78
N ALA A 266 -4.34 -19.37 -9.71
CA ALA A 266 -4.77 -17.97 -9.83
C ALA A 266 -3.73 -17.09 -10.54
N ILE A 267 -2.43 -17.31 -10.29
CA ILE A 267 -1.33 -16.63 -10.98
C ILE A 267 -1.39 -16.90 -12.48
N ALA A 268 -1.59 -18.16 -12.89
CA ALA A 268 -1.70 -18.54 -14.30
C ALA A 268 -2.88 -17.84 -15.00
N GLU A 269 -4.03 -17.73 -14.34
CA GLU A 269 -5.18 -16.98 -14.88
C GLU A 269 -4.87 -15.48 -15.04
N ILE A 270 -4.22 -14.87 -14.03
CA ILE A 270 -3.83 -13.45 -14.10
C ILE A 270 -2.83 -13.24 -15.23
N GLN A 271 -1.82 -14.11 -15.34
CA GLN A 271 -0.82 -14.07 -16.42
C GLN A 271 -1.49 -14.15 -17.79
N ALA A 272 -2.40 -15.11 -18.00
CA ALA A 272 -3.14 -15.24 -19.26
C ALA A 272 -3.91 -13.96 -19.62
N LYS A 273 -4.46 -13.25 -18.62
CA LYS A 273 -5.17 -11.99 -18.83
C LYS A 273 -4.27 -10.79 -19.13
N ILE A 274 -2.98 -10.81 -18.76
CA ILE A 274 -2.04 -9.70 -18.98
C ILE A 274 -0.96 -9.99 -20.03
N SER A 275 -0.96 -11.19 -20.62
CA SER A 275 -0.16 -11.52 -21.79
C SER A 275 -0.48 -10.58 -22.95
N LEU A 276 0.59 -10.10 -23.60
CA LEU A 276 0.50 -9.29 -24.81
C LEU A 276 0.26 -10.16 -26.03
#